data_AF-X1LC28-F1
#
_entry.id   AF-X1LC28-F1
#
_cell.length_a   1.000
_cell.length_b   1.000
_cell.length_c   1.000
_cell.angle_alpha   90.00
_cell.angle_beta   90.00
_cell.angle_gamma   90.00
#
_symmetry.space_group_name_H-M   'P 1'
#
loop_
_entity.id
_entity.type
_entity.pdbx_description
1 polymer ?
#
loop_
_entity_poly.entity_id
_entity_poly.type
_entity_poly.pdbx_seq_one_letter_code
_entity_poly.pdbx_strand_id
1 'polypeptide(L)' 'PVIFDTDICGDIDDTWALVTLLQSPEFDIKLITTAVGDTPAKAKTAAKIL' A
#
# COMPACT_ATOMS: atom_id res chain seq x y z
N PRO A 1 -7.45 14.17 2.06
CA PRO A 1 -6.38 13.61 1.19
C PRO A 1 -5.45 12.73 2.03
N VAL A 2 -5.13 11.53 1.54
CA VAL A 2 -4.35 10.51 2.26
C VAL A 2 -3.09 10.14 1.47
N ILE A 3 -1.96 10.04 2.17
CA ILE A 3 -0.74 9.39 1.69
C ILE A 3 -0.57 8.14 2.55
N PHE A 4 -0.44 6.98 1.91
CA PHE A 4 -0.30 5.70 2.59
C PHE A 4 1.11 5.15 2.38
N ASP A 5 1.90 5.12 3.45
CA ASP A 5 3.23 4.51 3.46
C ASP A 5 3.16 3.16 4.17
N THR A 6 3.71 2.13 3.55
CA THR A 6 3.57 0.74 4.00
C THR A 6 4.84 -0.06 3.72
N ASP A 7 5.17 -1.01 4.59
CA ASP A 7 6.23 -1.98 4.34
C ASP A 7 5.71 -3.28 3.73
N ILE A 8 4.59 -3.22 2.99
CA ILE A 8 3.93 -4.33 2.26
C ILE A 8 4.90 -5.41 1.81
N CYS A 9 4.53 -6.67 2.06
CA CYS A 9 5.39 -7.85 1.99
C CYS A 9 6.33 -8.06 3.20
N GLY A 10 6.31 -7.19 4.22
CA GLY A 10 6.93 -7.47 5.52
C GLY A 10 6.19 -8.59 6.26
N ASP A 11 4.88 -8.40 6.40
CA ASP A 11 3.90 -9.41 6.77
C ASP A 11 2.56 -9.11 6.03
N ILE A 12 1.44 -9.63 6.54
CA ILE A 12 0.18 -9.69 5.79
C ILE A 12 -0.71 -8.47 6.01
N ASP A 13 -0.61 -7.78 7.14
CA ASP A 13 -1.59 -6.77 7.56
C ASP A 13 -1.57 -5.53 6.66
N ASP A 14 -0.41 -5.12 6.17
CA ASP A 14 -0.24 -4.08 5.15
C ASP A 14 -1.07 -4.32 3.88
N THR A 15 -1.15 -5.58 3.45
CA THR A 15 -1.94 -5.96 2.27
C THR A 15 -3.43 -5.76 2.54
N TRP A 16 -3.88 -6.13 3.75
CA TRP A 16 -5.26 -5.87 4.17
C TRP A 16 -5.53 -4.37 4.32
N ALA A 17 -4.62 -3.63 4.94
CA ALA A 17 -4.73 -2.18 5.07
C ALA A 17 -4.86 -1.49 3.71
N LEU A 18 -4.04 -1.87 2.73
CA LEU A 18 -4.12 -1.33 1.37
C LEU A 18 -5.48 -1.63 0.71
N VAL A 19 -5.94 -2.88 0.75
CA VAL A 19 -7.21 -3.26 0.10
C VAL A 19 -8.39 -2.61 0.80
N THR A 20 -8.41 -2.58 2.13
CA THR A 20 -9.47 -1.90 2.90
C THR A 20 -9.49 -0.40 2.58
N LEU A 21 -8.32 0.25 2.57
CA LEU A 21 -8.21 1.68 2.24
C LEU A 21 -8.75 1.98 0.83
N LEU A 22 -8.41 1.15 -0.17
CA LEU A 22 -8.89 1.29 -1.55
C LEU A 22 -10.42 1.08 -1.70
N GLN A 23 -11.05 0.37 -0.78
CA GLN A 23 -12.51 0.14 -0.77
C GLN A 23 -13.28 1.16 0.09
N SER A 24 -12.58 2.05 0.79
CA SER A 24 -13.18 3.07 1.66
C SER A 24 -13.34 4.41 0.93
N PRO A 25 -14.56 4.77 0.45
CA PRO A 25 -14.79 5.99 -0.33
C PRO A 25 -14.59 7.30 0.47
N GLU A 26 -14.54 7.22 1.79
CA GLU A 26 -14.25 8.35 2.68
C GLU A 26 -12.81 8.87 2.57
N PHE A 27 -11.89 8.07 1.98
CA PHE A 27 -10.49 8.44 1.82
C PHE A 27 -10.15 8.80 0.38
N ASP A 28 -9.66 10.03 0.19
CA ASP A 28 -9.09 10.49 -1.07
C ASP A 28 -7.58 10.19 -1.10
N ILE A 29 -7.24 8.98 -1.55
CA ILE A 29 -5.85 8.49 -1.63
C ILE A 29 -5.12 9.21 -2.78
N LYS A 30 -4.02 9.88 -2.46
CA LYS A 30 -3.22 10.64 -3.42
C LYS A 30 -1.91 9.97 -3.80
N LEU A 31 -1.37 9.15 -2.90
CA LEU A 31 -0.08 8.51 -3.09
C LEU A 31 0.04 7.27 -2.19
N ILE A 32 0.64 6.21 -2.74
CA ILE A 32 1.07 5.03 -2.00
C ILE A 32 2.59 4.93 -2.14
N THR A 33 3.29 4.84 -1.01
CA THR A 33 4.74 4.67 -0.93
C THR A 33 5.08 3.38 -0.19
N THR A 34 6.27 2.84 -0.47
CA THR A 34 6.80 1.71 0.28
C THR A 34 8.27 1.90 0.57
N ALA A 35 8.68 1.41 1.73
CA ALA A 35 10.03 1.52 2.24
C ALA A 35 10.51 0.19 2.82
N VAL A 36 11.80 0.19 3.21
CA VAL A 36 12.48 -0.92 3.91
C VAL A 36 12.65 -2.19 3.04
N GLY A 37 13.88 -2.68 2.95
CA GLY A 37 14.20 -3.89 2.19
C GLY A 37 14.17 -3.67 0.66
N ASP A 38 13.71 -4.67 -0.09
CA ASP A 38 13.64 -4.63 -1.56
C ASP A 38 12.42 -3.81 -2.03
N THR A 39 12.57 -2.48 -2.01
CA THR A 39 11.50 -1.56 -2.42
C THR A 39 11.04 -1.73 -3.87
N PRO A 40 11.89 -2.07 -4.87
CA PRO A 40 11.40 -2.43 -6.20
C PRO A 40 10.44 -3.63 -6.22
N ALA A 41 10.73 -4.69 -5.46
CA ALA A 41 9.84 -5.86 -5.38
C ALA A 41 8.52 -5.50 -4.70
N LYS A 42 8.56 -4.75 -3.58
CA LYS A 42 7.37 -4.30 -2.87
C LYS A 42 6.48 -3.39 -3.72
N ALA A 43 7.09 -2.43 -4.43
CA ALA A 43 6.37 -1.55 -5.35
C ALA A 43 5.68 -2.34 -6.47
N LYS A 44 6.34 -3.38 -7.01
CA LYS A 44 5.70 -4.30 -7.98
C LYS A 44 4.52 -5.06 -7.37
N THR A 45 4.59 -5.45 -6.09
CA THR A 45 3.47 -6.11 -5.41
C THR A 45 2.31 -5.14 -5.20
N ALA A 46 2.55 -3.94 -4.68
CA ALA A 46 1.53 -2.91 -4.54
C ALA A 46 0.85 -2.60 -5.89
N ALA A 47 1.64 -2.48 -6.97
CA ALA A 47 1.13 -2.25 -8.32
C ALA A 47 0.33 -3.41 -8.94
N LYS A 48 0.29 -4.60 -8.32
CA LYS A 48 -0.61 -5.69 -8.74
C LYS A 48 -1.98 -5.64 -8.06
N ILE A 49 -2.07 -4.93 -6.93
CA ILE A 49 -3.31 -4.74 -6.17
C ILE A 49 -4.07 -3.52 -6.69
N LEU A 50 -3.33 -2.47 -7.05
CA LEU A 50 -3.83 -1.28 -7.74
C LEU A 50 -4.27 -1.60 -9.17
#